data_AF-A0A0H4VT79-F1
#
_entry.id   AF-A0A0H4VT79-F1
#
_cell.length_a   1.000
_cell.length_b   1.000
_cell.length_c   1.000
_cell.angle_alpha   90.00
_cell.angle_beta   90.00
_cell.angle_gamma   90.00
#
_symmetry.space_group_name_H-M   'P 1'
#
loop_
_entity.id
_entity.type
_entity.pdbx_description
1 polymer ?
#
loop_
_entity_poly.entity_id
_entity_poly.type
_entity_poly.pdbx_seq_one_letter_code
_entity_poly.pdbx_strand_id
1 'polypeptide(L)'
;MPVSNATAQTRGKLTESSLQNRYLRAVVDFFYAEQALRLFTFVWLYWALEKYVLYLQRPADLFEPLTLVGKLVAPELPAKELFWTVAAVCAVANLVKLFHKKSLVLQAVLAAGLLWMNLVLWSYGYLPHVNHLFLLAHLFLVFVVVEAPAKNHPDRVQYASINWFYFGLLFVYTLSGLWKIAALGKKLISASTDVHWLKPEAALYNAVVSFRDYDQPFTMAQLYTDFPWVWQLGFLVIVYVLTSAVAAAWHSPLRPWVGGFLVLFHLINQFAFLIFFVVACLTLVCLFFPYGLLFRQYRQKLAVPVRVNFEGKGNQARYRLQYQQQDQEEVFTDFEAYRQRLLDSNYYLAGLLYLPGVKAVTRLWWKLLPGAKGNKPPAV
;
A
#
# COMPACT_ATOMS: atom_id res chain seq x y z
N MET A 1 -6.46 48.10 -27.45
CA MET A 1 -6.74 47.34 -26.22
C MET A 1 -6.28 45.91 -26.43
N PRO A 2 -5.22 45.43 -25.77
CA PRO A 2 -4.85 44.03 -25.88
C PRO A 2 -5.82 43.23 -25.00
N VAL A 3 -6.54 42.31 -25.62
CA VAL A 3 -7.29 41.27 -24.92
C VAL A 3 -6.24 40.44 -24.18
N SER A 4 -6.18 40.65 -22.87
CA SER A 4 -5.46 39.80 -21.93
C SER A 4 -5.95 38.37 -22.16
N ASN A 5 -5.13 37.56 -22.83
CA ASN A 5 -5.26 36.11 -22.83
C ASN A 5 -5.12 35.65 -21.38
N ALA A 6 -6.27 35.53 -20.72
CA ALA A 6 -6.39 34.96 -19.40
C ALA A 6 -5.87 33.53 -19.43
N THR A 7 -4.60 33.42 -19.09
CA THR A 7 -4.05 32.39 -18.20
C THR A 7 -4.65 31.02 -18.41
N ALA A 8 -3.97 30.23 -19.25
CA ALA A 8 -3.86 28.81 -19.03
C ALA A 8 -3.69 28.59 -17.52
N GLN A 9 -4.69 27.98 -16.88
CA GLN A 9 -4.75 27.72 -15.45
C GLN A 9 -3.49 26.96 -15.03
N THR A 10 -2.48 27.71 -14.62
CA THR A 10 -1.27 27.18 -14.02
C THR A 10 -1.73 26.40 -12.81
N ARG A 11 -1.49 25.08 -12.81
CA ARG A 11 -1.38 24.35 -11.54
C ARG A 11 -0.42 25.18 -10.70
N GLY A 12 -0.91 25.84 -9.65
CA GLY A 12 -0.09 26.66 -8.77
C GLY A 12 1.15 25.84 -8.40
N LYS A 13 2.33 26.35 -8.75
CA LYS A 13 3.57 25.69 -8.38
C LYS A 13 3.60 25.72 -6.85
N LEU A 14 3.69 24.54 -6.23
CA LEU A 14 3.78 24.45 -4.77
C LEU A 14 5.01 25.24 -4.32
N THR A 15 4.83 26.07 -3.31
CA THR A 15 5.90 26.78 -2.61
C THR A 15 6.76 25.76 -1.84
N GLU A 16 7.99 26.14 -1.50
CA GLU A 16 8.89 25.30 -0.71
C GLU A 16 8.28 24.96 0.66
N SER A 17 7.57 25.92 1.28
CA SER A 17 6.86 25.70 2.56
C SER A 17 5.77 24.63 2.45
N SER A 18 5.01 24.63 1.34
CA SER A 18 3.98 23.63 1.05
C SER A 18 4.57 22.25 0.77
N LEU A 19 5.68 22.20 0.01
CA LEU A 19 6.43 20.98 -0.22
C LEU A 19 6.98 20.40 1.10
N GLN A 20 7.57 21.24 1.96
CA GLN A 20 8.09 20.83 3.26
C GLN A 20 7.00 20.21 4.14
N ASN A 21 5.83 20.86 4.26
CA ASN A 21 4.70 20.33 5.03
C ASN A 21 4.19 18.98 4.48
N ARG A 22 4.20 18.82 3.15
CA ARG A 22 3.84 17.55 2.49
C ARG A 22 4.88 16.46 2.78
N TYR A 23 6.16 16.77 2.65
CA TYR A 23 7.25 15.83 2.90
C TYR A 23 7.25 15.38 4.36
N LEU A 24 7.07 16.31 5.30
CA LEU A 24 6.98 16.03 6.73
C LEU A 24 5.90 14.99 7.06
N ARG A 25 4.71 15.09 6.46
CA ARG A 25 3.64 14.11 6.69
C ARG A 25 4.06 12.70 6.26
N ALA A 26 4.60 12.57 5.05
CA ALA A 26 5.01 11.28 4.52
C ALA A 26 6.21 10.67 5.25
N VAL A 27 7.17 11.50 5.68
CA VAL A 27 8.34 11.06 6.45
C VAL A 27 7.94 10.60 7.86
N VAL A 28 7.05 11.32 8.54
CA VAL A 28 6.52 10.89 9.85
C VAL A 28 5.82 9.54 9.73
N ASP A 29 4.88 9.39 8.79
CA ASP A 29 4.16 8.13 8.59
C ASP A 29 5.14 6.98 8.31
N PHE A 30 6.10 7.20 7.41
CA PHE A 30 7.07 6.17 7.03
C PHE A 30 8.04 5.80 8.16
N PHE A 31 8.53 6.79 8.92
CA PHE A 31 9.44 6.54 10.03
C PHE A 31 8.83 5.55 11.02
N TYR A 32 7.60 5.79 11.44
CA TYR A 32 6.92 4.90 12.39
C TYR A 32 6.49 3.58 11.74
N ALA A 33 6.16 3.58 10.44
CA ALA A 33 5.91 2.37 9.69
C ALA A 33 7.14 1.44 9.64
N GLU A 34 8.33 1.99 9.42
CA GLU A 34 9.58 1.24 9.50
C GLU A 34 9.77 0.67 10.90
N GLN A 35 9.60 1.49 11.96
CA GLN A 35 9.73 1.01 13.34
C GLN A 35 8.76 -0.14 13.66
N ALA A 36 7.50 -0.03 13.24
CA ALA A 36 6.51 -1.09 13.42
C ALA A 36 6.89 -2.35 12.64
N LEU A 37 7.40 -2.22 11.41
CA LEU A 37 7.91 -3.37 10.65
C LEU A 37 9.07 -4.05 11.38
N ARG A 38 10.02 -3.28 11.95
CA ARG A 38 11.15 -3.84 12.72
C ARG A 38 10.68 -4.61 13.95
N LEU A 39 9.69 -4.08 14.68
CA LEU A 39 9.10 -4.78 15.82
C LEU A 39 8.40 -6.07 15.36
N PHE A 40 7.65 -5.99 14.28
CA PHE A 40 7.01 -7.16 13.67
C PHE A 40 8.04 -8.20 13.21
N THR A 41 9.22 -7.78 12.72
CA THR A 41 10.30 -8.70 12.34
C THR A 41 10.78 -9.56 13.51
N PHE A 42 10.83 -9.04 14.75
CA PHE A 42 11.14 -9.89 15.92
C PHE A 42 10.07 -10.95 16.16
N VAL A 43 8.80 -10.56 16.08
CA VAL A 43 7.66 -11.48 16.21
C VAL A 43 7.69 -12.54 15.11
N TRP A 44 7.99 -12.13 13.88
CA TRP A 44 8.11 -13.02 12.74
C TRP A 44 9.30 -13.99 12.88
N LEU A 45 10.46 -13.52 13.37
CA LEU A 45 11.61 -14.38 13.63
C LEU A 45 11.30 -15.46 14.68
N TYR A 46 10.60 -15.09 15.77
CA TYR A 46 10.12 -16.07 16.75
C TYR A 46 9.17 -17.09 16.10
N TRP A 47 8.18 -16.62 15.35
CA TRP A 47 7.27 -17.51 14.61
C TRP A 47 8.01 -18.44 13.63
N ALA A 48 9.02 -17.93 12.92
CA ALA A 48 9.82 -18.71 11.98
C ALA A 48 10.62 -19.80 12.68
N LEU A 49 11.17 -19.53 13.87
CA LEU A 49 11.85 -20.52 14.71
C LEU A 49 10.89 -21.64 15.14
N GLU A 50 9.73 -21.30 15.69
CA GLU A 50 8.71 -22.28 16.10
C GLU A 50 8.25 -23.13 14.90
N LYS A 51 8.01 -22.47 13.75
CA LYS A 51 7.64 -23.16 12.52
C LYS A 51 8.73 -24.12 12.06
N TYR A 52 9.99 -23.72 12.17
CA TYR A 52 11.13 -24.57 11.82
C TYR A 52 11.27 -25.78 12.72
N VAL A 53 11.04 -25.64 14.03
CA VAL A 53 11.04 -26.77 14.98
C VAL A 53 9.97 -27.80 14.60
N LEU A 54 8.78 -27.35 14.17
CA LEU A 54 7.75 -28.25 13.65
C LEU A 54 8.17 -28.97 12.36
N TYR A 55 8.99 -28.34 11.52
CA TYR A 55 9.50 -28.95 10.29
C TYR A 55 10.59 -29.99 10.56
N LEU A 56 11.42 -29.81 11.58
CA LEU A 56 12.38 -30.82 12.03
C LEU A 56 11.71 -32.13 12.49
N GLN A 57 10.42 -32.10 12.80
CA GLN A 57 9.65 -33.31 13.16
C GLN A 57 9.12 -34.07 11.93
N ARG A 58 9.28 -33.51 10.73
CA ARG A 58 8.81 -34.12 9.47
C ARG A 58 9.93 -34.96 8.84
N PRO A 59 9.59 -35.99 8.04
CA PRO A 59 10.58 -36.70 7.23
C PRO A 59 11.37 -35.71 6.36
N ALA A 60 12.70 -35.84 6.36
CA ALA A 60 13.60 -34.94 5.63
C ALA A 60 13.38 -35.01 4.10
N ASP A 61 12.94 -36.16 3.58
CA ASP A 61 12.65 -36.37 2.16
C ASP A 61 11.50 -35.49 1.63
N LEU A 62 10.69 -34.91 2.51
CA LEU A 62 9.66 -33.93 2.14
C LEU A 62 10.21 -32.51 1.94
N PHE A 63 11.49 -32.28 2.23
CA PHE A 63 12.16 -31.03 1.94
C PHE A 63 12.56 -31.00 0.46
N GLU A 64 11.81 -30.24 -0.34
CA GLU A 64 12.02 -30.03 -1.76
C GLU A 64 12.13 -28.53 -2.08
N PRO A 65 13.34 -27.99 -2.29
CA PRO A 65 13.51 -26.59 -2.68
C PRO A 65 12.95 -26.35 -4.08
N LEU A 66 11.83 -25.62 -4.17
CA LEU A 66 11.11 -25.40 -5.42
C LEU A 66 11.74 -24.33 -6.33
N THR A 67 12.50 -23.38 -5.76
CA THR A 67 13.08 -22.26 -6.52
C THR A 67 14.55 -22.52 -6.87
N LEU A 68 15.03 -21.97 -7.99
CA LEU A 68 16.45 -22.05 -8.38
C LEU A 68 17.37 -21.53 -7.25
N VAL A 69 17.01 -20.40 -6.66
CA VAL A 69 17.79 -19.82 -5.54
C VAL A 69 17.77 -20.75 -4.34
N GLY A 70 16.60 -21.29 -3.97
CA GLY A 70 16.48 -22.27 -2.88
C GLY A 70 17.38 -23.48 -3.09
N LYS A 71 17.38 -24.06 -4.31
CA LYS A 71 18.24 -25.20 -4.68
C LYS A 71 19.73 -24.89 -4.54
N LEU A 72 20.15 -23.63 -4.70
CA LEU A 72 21.54 -23.22 -4.57
C LEU A 72 21.96 -22.96 -3.12
N VAL A 73 21.09 -22.33 -2.31
CA VAL A 73 21.47 -21.82 -0.97
C VAL A 73 20.96 -22.68 0.20
N ALA A 74 20.01 -23.56 -0.07
CA ALA A 74 19.45 -24.52 0.88
C ALA A 74 19.00 -25.79 0.11
N PRO A 75 19.94 -26.56 -0.46
CA PRO A 75 19.63 -27.76 -1.24
C PRO A 75 19.02 -28.88 -0.40
N GLU A 76 19.35 -28.91 0.89
CA GLU A 76 18.87 -29.87 1.88
C GLU A 76 18.35 -29.15 3.12
N LEU A 77 17.59 -29.86 3.98
CA LEU A 77 17.08 -29.32 5.23
C LEU A 77 18.26 -28.93 6.14
N PRO A 78 18.45 -27.65 6.48
CA PRO A 78 19.62 -27.24 7.23
C PRO A 78 19.62 -27.78 8.67
N ALA A 79 20.81 -27.93 9.26
CA ALA A 79 20.89 -28.23 10.69
C ALA A 79 20.19 -27.16 11.53
N LYS A 80 19.64 -27.57 12.68
CA LYS A 80 18.92 -26.68 13.60
C LYS A 80 19.78 -25.48 14.03
N GLU A 81 21.04 -25.75 14.31
CA GLU A 81 22.04 -24.79 14.76
C GLU A 81 22.30 -23.71 13.70
N LEU A 82 22.36 -24.10 12.42
CA LEU A 82 22.54 -23.15 11.31
C LEU A 82 21.34 -22.22 11.19
N PHE A 83 20.13 -22.76 11.19
CA PHE A 83 18.91 -21.95 11.09
C PHE A 83 18.77 -20.98 12.27
N TRP A 84 19.04 -21.46 13.49
CA TRP A 84 19.02 -20.63 14.70
C TRP A 84 20.09 -19.54 14.68
N THR A 85 21.29 -19.85 14.17
CA THR A 85 22.37 -18.87 14.02
C THR A 85 21.96 -17.77 13.03
N VAL A 86 21.40 -18.12 11.87
CA VAL A 86 20.90 -17.13 10.90
C VAL A 86 19.80 -16.26 11.53
N ALA A 87 18.86 -16.87 12.25
CA ALA A 87 17.81 -16.12 12.96
C ALA A 87 18.37 -15.16 14.02
N ALA A 88 19.37 -15.59 14.79
CA ALA A 88 20.06 -14.75 15.77
C ALA A 88 20.79 -13.57 15.10
N VAL A 89 21.50 -13.82 13.99
CA VAL A 89 22.13 -12.76 13.19
C VAL A 89 21.09 -11.78 12.67
N CYS A 90 19.95 -12.25 12.16
CA CYS A 90 18.84 -11.38 11.75
C CYS A 90 18.29 -10.55 12.92
N ALA A 91 18.09 -11.16 14.10
CA ALA A 91 17.60 -10.46 15.28
C ALA A 91 18.58 -9.34 15.72
N VAL A 92 19.88 -9.64 15.77
CA VAL A 92 20.92 -8.67 16.10
C VAL A 92 20.99 -7.56 15.04
N ALA A 93 21.00 -7.92 13.74
CA ALA A 93 21.02 -6.93 12.67
C ALA A 93 19.80 -6.00 12.72
N ASN A 94 18.61 -6.55 12.99
CA ASN A 94 17.36 -5.80 13.15
C ASN A 94 17.40 -4.87 14.37
N LEU A 95 17.93 -5.35 15.51
CA LEU A 95 18.12 -4.56 16.73
C LEU A 95 19.10 -3.41 16.53
N VAL A 96 20.29 -3.70 16.00
CA VAL A 96 21.33 -2.70 15.76
C VAL A 96 20.84 -1.66 14.75
N LYS A 97 20.01 -2.06 13.77
CA LYS A 97 19.37 -1.16 12.80
C LYS A 97 18.46 -0.10 13.42
N LEU A 98 17.83 -0.38 14.56
CA LEU A 98 17.03 0.62 15.28
C LEU A 98 17.88 1.85 15.66
N PHE A 99 19.17 1.63 15.93
CA PHE A 99 20.13 2.66 16.30
C PHE A 99 20.98 3.15 15.11
N HIS A 100 21.34 2.25 14.18
CA HIS A 100 22.22 2.51 13.03
C HIS A 100 21.46 2.52 11.70
N LYS A 101 20.46 3.39 11.60
CA LYS A 101 19.50 3.42 10.47
C LYS A 101 20.15 3.49 9.09
N LYS A 102 21.27 4.22 8.96
CA LYS A 102 21.99 4.44 7.69
C LYS A 102 22.79 3.24 7.18
N SER A 103 23.01 2.20 8.00
CA SER A 103 23.93 1.11 7.62
C SER A 103 23.34 0.21 6.52
N LEU A 104 23.76 0.39 5.26
CA LEU A 104 23.32 -0.46 4.16
C LEU A 104 23.66 -1.94 4.40
N VAL A 105 24.86 -2.22 4.92
CA VAL A 105 25.34 -3.57 5.20
C VAL A 105 24.40 -4.31 6.15
N LEU A 106 24.01 -3.69 7.27
CA LEU A 106 23.07 -4.33 8.21
C LEU A 106 21.69 -4.60 7.58
N GLN A 107 21.23 -3.73 6.67
CA GLN A 107 19.97 -3.97 5.97
C GLN A 107 20.08 -5.12 4.98
N ALA A 108 21.18 -5.18 4.22
CA ALA A 108 21.43 -6.23 3.26
C ALA A 108 21.58 -7.59 3.95
N VAL A 109 22.34 -7.67 5.05
CA VAL A 109 22.46 -8.87 5.88
C VAL A 109 21.10 -9.32 6.42
N LEU A 110 20.31 -8.38 6.95
CA LEU A 110 18.95 -8.70 7.42
C LEU A 110 18.06 -9.22 6.29
N ALA A 111 18.00 -8.52 5.16
CA ALA A 111 17.16 -8.91 4.03
C ALA A 111 17.58 -10.27 3.45
N ALA A 112 18.89 -10.53 3.33
CA ALA A 112 19.44 -11.80 2.86
C ALA A 112 19.13 -12.94 3.83
N GLY A 113 19.31 -12.73 5.14
CA GLY A 113 19.00 -13.74 6.15
C GLY A 113 17.49 -14.06 6.21
N LEU A 114 16.63 -13.04 6.16
CA LEU A 114 15.17 -13.25 6.09
C LEU A 114 14.76 -13.99 4.81
N LEU A 115 15.38 -13.67 3.67
CA LEU A 115 15.16 -14.37 2.41
C LEU A 115 15.57 -15.85 2.53
N TRP A 116 16.77 -16.13 3.03
CA TRP A 116 17.26 -17.49 3.23
C TRP A 116 16.34 -18.30 4.15
N MET A 117 15.92 -17.74 5.29
CA MET A 117 14.98 -18.39 6.20
C MET A 117 13.64 -18.70 5.51
N ASN A 118 13.12 -17.78 4.70
CA ASN A 118 11.89 -18.04 3.95
C ASN A 118 12.06 -19.11 2.86
N LEU A 119 13.19 -19.12 2.15
CA LEU A 119 13.49 -20.17 1.17
C LEU A 119 13.46 -21.55 1.83
N VAL A 120 14.06 -21.70 3.02
CA VAL A 120 14.00 -22.94 3.80
C VAL A 120 12.55 -23.28 4.19
N LEU A 121 11.78 -22.31 4.69
CA LEU A 121 10.39 -22.53 5.11
C LEU A 121 9.44 -22.86 3.95
N TRP A 122 9.77 -22.44 2.72
CA TRP A 122 9.00 -22.71 1.50
C TRP A 122 9.31 -24.07 0.87
N SER A 123 10.38 -24.74 1.28
CA SER A 123 10.79 -26.02 0.71
C SER A 123 9.96 -27.22 1.17
N TYR A 124 8.90 -27.06 1.98
CA TYR A 124 8.01 -28.17 2.36
C TYR A 124 6.77 -28.24 1.46
N GLY A 125 6.99 -28.50 0.16
CA GLY A 125 5.98 -28.99 -0.77
C GLY A 125 4.95 -27.97 -1.31
N TYR A 126 5.08 -26.70 -0.98
CA TYR A 126 4.21 -25.66 -1.52
C TYR A 126 4.96 -24.33 -1.53
N LEU A 127 5.01 -23.64 -2.67
CA LEU A 127 5.46 -22.25 -2.78
C LEU A 127 4.33 -21.38 -2.23
N PRO A 128 4.34 -21.04 -0.93
CA PRO A 128 3.20 -20.37 -0.36
C PRO A 128 3.22 -18.94 -0.87
N HIS A 129 2.06 -18.35 -1.19
CA HIS A 129 1.97 -16.90 -1.37
C HIS A 129 2.26 -16.11 -0.07
N VAL A 130 2.80 -16.77 0.95
CA VAL A 130 3.01 -16.32 2.31
C VAL A 130 4.38 -15.65 2.40
N ASN A 131 4.45 -14.55 3.16
CA ASN A 131 5.67 -13.76 3.45
C ASN A 131 6.29 -12.97 2.29
N HIS A 132 5.87 -13.11 1.02
CA HIS A 132 6.47 -12.35 -0.08
C HIS A 132 6.48 -10.83 0.16
N LEU A 133 5.37 -10.26 0.64
CA LEU A 133 5.30 -8.82 0.93
C LEU A 133 6.26 -8.40 2.05
N PHE A 134 6.41 -9.23 3.08
CA PHE A 134 7.32 -9.00 4.20
C PHE A 134 8.78 -8.96 3.75
N LEU A 135 9.16 -9.90 2.87
CA LEU A 135 10.50 -9.94 2.26
C LEU A 135 10.75 -8.75 1.35
N LEU A 136 9.80 -8.44 0.46
CA LEU A 136 9.90 -7.28 -0.44
C LEU A 136 10.03 -5.97 0.33
N ALA A 137 9.32 -5.82 1.46
CA ALA A 137 9.47 -4.66 2.34
C ALA A 137 10.91 -4.54 2.86
N HIS A 138 11.50 -5.63 3.37
CA HIS A 138 12.88 -5.60 3.84
C HIS A 138 13.89 -5.38 2.71
N LEU A 139 13.64 -5.94 1.53
CA LEU A 139 14.47 -5.76 0.34
C LEU A 139 14.46 -4.30 -0.12
N PHE A 140 13.28 -3.68 -0.26
CA PHE A 140 13.18 -2.30 -0.72
C PHE A 140 13.64 -1.28 0.33
N LEU A 141 13.60 -1.63 1.62
CA LEU A 141 14.18 -0.80 2.68
C LEU A 141 15.70 -0.61 2.54
N VAL A 142 16.41 -1.44 1.76
CA VAL A 142 17.84 -1.23 1.44
C VAL A 142 18.05 0.15 0.78
N PHE A 143 17.08 0.61 -0.01
CA PHE A 143 17.17 1.85 -0.78
C PHE A 143 16.57 3.06 -0.08
N VAL A 144 16.11 2.91 1.17
CA VAL A 144 15.48 3.99 1.92
C VAL A 144 16.23 4.21 3.22
N VAL A 145 16.66 5.46 3.42
CA VAL A 145 17.23 5.92 4.68
C VAL A 145 16.29 6.98 5.26
N VAL A 146 15.53 6.60 6.28
CA VAL A 146 14.69 7.55 7.00
C VAL A 146 15.26 7.84 8.38
N GLU A 147 15.47 9.13 8.61
CA GLU A 147 15.89 9.66 9.91
C GLU A 147 14.69 10.15 10.70
N ALA A 148 14.88 10.35 12.00
CA ALA A 148 13.84 10.93 12.83
C ALA A 148 13.52 12.36 12.34
N PRO A 149 12.24 12.73 12.18
CA PRO A 149 11.85 14.06 11.68
C PRO A 149 12.38 15.24 12.49
N ALA A 150 12.71 15.05 13.78
CA ALA A 150 13.32 16.09 14.62
C ALA A 150 14.82 16.28 14.37
N LYS A 151 15.50 15.32 13.75
CA LYS A 151 16.96 15.36 13.54
C LYS A 151 17.32 15.96 12.18
N ASN A 152 16.52 15.68 11.15
CA ASN A 152 16.71 16.21 9.80
C ASN A 152 15.39 16.70 9.23
N HIS A 153 15.42 17.90 8.65
CA HIS A 153 14.29 18.41 7.89
C HIS A 153 14.01 17.50 6.68
N PRO A 154 12.74 17.11 6.45
CA PRO A 154 12.36 16.31 5.30
C PRO A 154 12.78 16.98 3.99
N ASP A 155 13.62 16.31 3.21
CA ASP A 155 14.04 16.79 1.91
C ASP A 155 13.32 16.04 0.77
N ARG A 156 13.54 16.52 -0.45
CA ARG A 156 12.96 15.92 -1.67
C ARG A 156 13.48 14.51 -1.93
N VAL A 157 14.73 14.20 -1.57
CA VAL A 157 15.38 12.92 -1.87
C VAL A 157 14.79 11.82 -0.98
N GLN A 158 14.67 12.08 0.32
CA GLN A 158 14.02 11.20 1.28
C GLN A 158 12.54 10.99 0.95
N TYR A 159 11.82 12.05 0.59
CA TYR A 159 10.44 11.91 0.13
C TYR A 159 10.36 11.03 -1.13
N ALA A 160 11.25 11.22 -2.10
CA ALA A 160 11.29 10.42 -3.31
C ALA A 160 11.66 8.94 -3.06
N SER A 161 12.59 8.65 -2.14
CA SER A 161 12.97 7.27 -1.83
C SER A 161 11.84 6.50 -1.12
N ILE A 162 11.14 7.14 -0.17
CA ILE A 162 9.92 6.58 0.45
C ILE A 162 8.89 6.23 -0.61
N ASN A 163 8.68 7.17 -1.52
CA ASN A 163 7.75 7.02 -2.63
C ASN A 163 8.15 5.80 -3.51
N TRP A 164 9.44 5.64 -3.85
CA TRP A 164 9.94 4.51 -4.64
C TRP A 164 9.81 3.16 -3.91
N PHE A 165 9.97 3.15 -2.60
CA PHE A 165 9.69 1.97 -1.78
C PHE A 165 8.22 1.53 -1.92
N TYR A 166 7.27 2.46 -1.77
CA TYR A 166 5.86 2.14 -1.94
C TYR A 166 5.54 1.76 -3.38
N PHE A 167 6.20 2.37 -4.38
CA PHE A 167 6.08 1.97 -5.77
C PHE A 167 6.46 0.50 -5.94
N GLY A 168 7.63 0.08 -5.45
CA GLY A 168 8.07 -1.32 -5.54
C GLY A 168 7.07 -2.31 -4.94
N LEU A 169 6.52 -2.02 -3.76
CA LEU A 169 5.52 -2.88 -3.12
C LEU A 169 4.19 -2.91 -3.87
N LEU A 170 3.68 -1.74 -4.27
CA LEU A 170 2.36 -1.60 -4.88
C LEU A 170 2.35 -1.96 -6.37
N PHE A 171 3.52 -1.99 -7.00
CA PHE A 171 3.67 -2.43 -8.38
C PHE A 171 3.26 -3.90 -8.55
N VAL A 172 3.59 -4.77 -7.60
CA VAL A 172 3.18 -6.18 -7.62
C VAL A 172 1.65 -6.31 -7.58
N TYR A 173 0.98 -5.52 -6.73
CA TYR A 173 -0.48 -5.48 -6.69
C TYR A 173 -1.09 -4.92 -7.98
N THR A 174 -0.47 -3.88 -8.55
CA THR A 174 -0.88 -3.31 -9.84
C THR A 174 -0.79 -4.33 -10.97
N LEU A 175 0.33 -5.06 -11.05
CA LEU A 175 0.51 -6.13 -12.02
C LEU A 175 -0.52 -7.26 -11.82
N SER A 176 -0.84 -7.61 -10.58
CA SER A 176 -1.89 -8.59 -10.26
C SER A 176 -3.28 -8.14 -10.73
N GLY A 177 -3.60 -6.84 -10.64
CA GLY A 177 -4.83 -6.26 -11.17
C GLY A 177 -4.87 -6.29 -12.71
N LEU A 178 -3.80 -5.83 -13.36
CA LEU A 178 -3.66 -5.85 -14.82
C LEU A 178 -3.73 -7.28 -15.38
N TRP A 179 -3.10 -8.24 -14.70
CA TRP A 179 -3.14 -9.65 -15.08
C TRP A 179 -4.57 -10.20 -15.04
N LYS A 180 -5.38 -9.82 -14.05
CA LYS A 180 -6.80 -10.22 -13.98
C LYS A 180 -7.61 -9.66 -15.15
N ILE A 181 -7.35 -8.41 -15.56
CA ILE A 181 -7.98 -7.81 -16.75
C ILE A 181 -7.59 -8.60 -18.00
N ALA A 182 -6.29 -8.85 -18.21
CA ALA A 182 -5.80 -9.59 -19.36
C ALA A 182 -6.34 -11.03 -19.42
N ALA A 183 -6.36 -11.73 -18.28
CA ALA A 183 -6.88 -13.09 -18.17
C ALA A 183 -8.38 -13.15 -18.45
N LEU A 184 -9.16 -12.19 -17.94
CA LEU A 184 -10.59 -12.08 -18.23
C LEU A 184 -10.82 -11.77 -19.72
N GLY A 185 -10.11 -10.77 -20.27
CA GLY A 185 -10.21 -10.40 -21.68
C GLY A 185 -9.91 -11.57 -22.61
N LYS A 186 -8.84 -12.34 -22.32
CA LYS A 186 -8.51 -13.56 -23.07
C LYS A 186 -9.68 -14.55 -23.09
N LYS A 187 -10.28 -14.83 -21.92
CA LYS A 187 -11.40 -15.79 -21.81
C LYS A 187 -12.65 -15.33 -22.57
N LEU A 188 -12.95 -14.02 -22.51
CA LEU A 188 -14.09 -13.43 -23.22
C LEU A 188 -13.89 -13.46 -24.74
N ILE A 189 -12.68 -13.15 -25.23
CA ILE A 189 -12.36 -13.15 -26.67
C ILE A 189 -12.32 -14.58 -27.23
N SER A 190 -11.77 -15.53 -26.48
CA SER A 190 -11.67 -16.92 -26.94
C SER A 190 -12.98 -17.70 -26.84
N ALA A 191 -14.09 -17.05 -26.46
CA ALA A 191 -15.38 -17.69 -26.18
C ALA A 191 -15.24 -18.95 -25.30
N SER A 192 -14.31 -18.92 -24.34
CA SER A 192 -14.03 -20.11 -23.54
C SER A 192 -15.23 -20.44 -22.66
N THR A 193 -15.62 -21.71 -22.64
CA THR A 193 -16.62 -22.22 -21.69
C THR A 193 -16.09 -22.26 -20.26
N ASP A 194 -14.78 -22.00 -20.05
CA ASP A 194 -14.14 -21.96 -18.74
C ASP A 194 -14.84 -21.01 -17.75
N VAL A 195 -14.72 -21.35 -16.46
CA VAL A 195 -15.16 -20.50 -15.36
C VAL A 195 -14.31 -19.22 -15.30
N HIS A 196 -14.95 -18.05 -15.19
CA HIS A 196 -14.30 -16.76 -14.98
C HIS A 196 -15.07 -15.95 -13.93
N TRP A 197 -14.41 -14.98 -13.28
CA TRP A 197 -14.96 -14.21 -12.15
C TRP A 197 -16.23 -13.39 -12.42
N LEU A 198 -16.69 -13.32 -13.68
CA LEU A 198 -17.99 -12.72 -14.01
C LEU A 198 -19.11 -13.76 -14.10
N LYS A 199 -18.82 -15.06 -14.01
CA LYS A 199 -19.83 -16.12 -13.89
C LYS A 199 -20.24 -16.32 -12.42
N PRO A 200 -21.52 -16.57 -12.13
CA PRO A 200 -22.01 -16.68 -10.75
C PRO A 200 -21.35 -17.82 -9.96
N GLU A 201 -20.96 -18.91 -10.62
CA GLU A 201 -20.34 -20.08 -10.01
C GLU A 201 -18.84 -19.93 -9.71
N ALA A 202 -18.19 -18.84 -10.15
CA ALA A 202 -16.73 -18.73 -10.09
C ALA A 202 -16.16 -18.68 -8.68
N ALA A 203 -16.82 -17.93 -7.79
CA ALA A 203 -16.41 -17.83 -6.40
C ALA A 203 -16.61 -19.18 -5.68
N LEU A 204 -17.74 -19.85 -5.92
CA LEU A 204 -18.01 -21.18 -5.40
C LEU A 204 -16.94 -22.19 -5.83
N TYR A 205 -16.64 -22.24 -7.12
CA TYR A 205 -15.61 -23.14 -7.66
C TYR A 205 -14.24 -22.90 -7.00
N ASN A 206 -13.83 -21.63 -6.89
CA ASN A 206 -12.57 -21.27 -6.25
C ASN A 206 -12.53 -21.69 -4.77
N ALA A 207 -13.61 -21.46 -4.03
CA ALA A 207 -13.72 -21.87 -2.64
C ALA A 207 -13.66 -23.40 -2.47
N VAL A 208 -14.42 -24.16 -3.27
CA VAL A 208 -14.44 -25.63 -3.21
C VAL A 208 -13.05 -26.22 -3.46
N VAL A 209 -12.33 -25.71 -4.47
CA VAL A 209 -10.96 -26.17 -4.76
C VAL A 209 -10.06 -25.93 -3.55
N SER A 210 -10.06 -24.72 -2.97
CA SER A 210 -9.21 -24.42 -1.83
C SER A 210 -9.57 -25.21 -0.57
N PHE A 211 -10.86 -25.39 -0.25
CA PHE A 211 -11.26 -26.21 0.89
C PHE A 211 -10.84 -27.67 0.75
N ARG A 212 -10.94 -28.21 -0.47
CA ARG A 212 -10.45 -29.57 -0.78
C ARG A 212 -8.94 -29.66 -0.64
N ASP A 213 -8.19 -28.66 -1.09
CA ASP A 213 -6.72 -28.65 -0.99
C ASP A 213 -6.23 -28.66 0.48
N TYR A 214 -7.04 -28.15 1.41
CA TYR A 214 -6.77 -28.18 2.85
C TYR A 214 -7.46 -29.30 3.62
N ASP A 215 -8.15 -30.21 2.92
CA ASP A 215 -8.95 -31.29 3.51
C ASP A 215 -9.92 -30.78 4.61
N GLN A 216 -10.61 -29.67 4.33
CA GLN A 216 -11.58 -29.05 5.24
C GLN A 216 -13.01 -29.23 4.72
N PRO A 217 -14.00 -29.42 5.61
CA PRO A 217 -15.40 -29.48 5.21
C PRO A 217 -15.86 -28.13 4.65
N PHE A 218 -16.57 -28.16 3.52
CA PHE A 218 -17.08 -26.96 2.88
C PHE A 218 -18.52 -26.65 3.33
N THR A 219 -18.65 -25.86 4.41
CA THR A 219 -19.94 -25.56 5.05
C THR A 219 -20.58 -24.24 4.60
N MET A 220 -19.87 -23.42 3.80
CA MET A 220 -20.29 -22.06 3.46
C MET A 220 -20.84 -21.91 2.04
N ALA A 221 -21.32 -23.00 1.40
CA ALA A 221 -21.78 -22.97 0.01
C ALA A 221 -22.81 -21.86 -0.28
N GLN A 222 -23.75 -21.64 0.66
CA GLN A 222 -24.80 -20.62 0.57
C GLN A 222 -24.26 -19.20 0.37
N LEU A 223 -23.10 -18.87 0.96
CA LEU A 223 -22.45 -17.56 0.80
C LEU A 223 -22.12 -17.25 -0.67
N TYR A 224 -21.87 -18.27 -1.48
CA TYR A 224 -21.51 -18.12 -2.89
C TYR A 224 -22.71 -18.29 -3.82
N THR A 225 -23.67 -19.16 -3.47
CA THR A 225 -24.85 -19.43 -4.30
C THR A 225 -25.94 -18.36 -4.17
N ASP A 226 -26.11 -17.81 -2.97
CA ASP A 226 -27.25 -16.93 -2.68
C ASP A 226 -26.93 -15.47 -3.08
N PHE A 227 -25.64 -15.12 -3.16
CA PHE A 227 -25.15 -13.77 -3.43
C PHE A 227 -24.07 -13.71 -4.53
N PRO A 228 -24.27 -14.29 -5.72
CA PRO A 228 -23.24 -14.34 -6.77
C PRO A 228 -22.81 -12.94 -7.25
N TRP A 229 -23.75 -11.99 -7.25
CA TRP A 229 -23.50 -10.61 -7.67
C TRP A 229 -22.52 -9.88 -6.74
N VAL A 230 -22.46 -10.24 -5.44
CA VAL A 230 -21.49 -9.66 -4.50
C VAL A 230 -20.07 -10.00 -4.94
N TRP A 231 -19.85 -11.24 -5.38
CA TRP A 231 -18.55 -11.71 -5.83
C TRP A 231 -18.15 -11.10 -7.18
N GLN A 232 -19.09 -10.98 -8.12
CA GLN A 232 -18.86 -10.35 -9.42
C GLN A 232 -18.52 -8.86 -9.28
N LEU A 233 -19.31 -8.10 -8.51
CA LEU A 233 -19.05 -6.69 -8.25
C LEU A 233 -17.78 -6.51 -7.40
N GLY A 234 -17.59 -7.36 -6.39
CA GLY A 234 -16.39 -7.38 -5.56
C GLY A 234 -15.13 -7.61 -6.38
N PHE A 235 -15.17 -8.51 -7.37
CA PHE A 235 -14.07 -8.72 -8.31
C PHE A 235 -13.74 -7.46 -9.11
N LEU A 236 -14.74 -6.74 -9.64
CA LEU A 236 -14.51 -5.48 -10.36
C LEU A 236 -13.88 -4.42 -9.45
N VAL A 237 -14.35 -4.30 -8.20
CA VAL A 237 -13.78 -3.39 -7.20
C VAL A 237 -12.33 -3.75 -6.89
N ILE A 238 -12.04 -5.05 -6.67
CA ILE A 238 -10.68 -5.53 -6.41
C ILE A 238 -9.77 -5.23 -7.59
N VAL A 239 -10.20 -5.51 -8.83
CA VAL A 239 -9.41 -5.21 -10.04
C VAL A 239 -9.12 -3.72 -10.14
N TYR A 240 -10.11 -2.86 -9.93
CA TYR A 240 -9.93 -1.41 -9.95
C TYR A 240 -8.92 -0.95 -8.89
N VAL A 241 -9.07 -1.40 -7.64
CA VAL A 241 -8.17 -1.03 -6.54
C VAL A 241 -6.75 -1.53 -6.79
N LEU A 242 -6.60 -2.79 -7.20
CA LEU A 242 -5.30 -3.40 -7.49
C LEU A 242 -4.60 -2.65 -8.62
N THR A 243 -5.25 -2.46 -9.77
CA THR A 243 -4.68 -1.73 -10.92
C THR A 243 -4.36 -0.27 -10.58
N SER A 244 -5.09 0.32 -9.64
CA SER A 244 -4.85 1.70 -9.18
C SER A 244 -3.85 1.81 -8.03
N ALA A 245 -3.36 0.70 -7.47
CA ALA A 245 -2.61 0.67 -6.23
C ALA A 245 -1.35 1.54 -6.29
N VAL A 246 -0.61 1.51 -7.41
CA VAL A 246 0.61 2.31 -7.60
C VAL A 246 0.39 3.82 -7.45
N ALA A 247 -0.83 4.33 -7.65
CA ALA A 247 -1.14 5.75 -7.42
C ALA A 247 -0.85 6.19 -5.97
N ALA A 248 -1.00 5.29 -4.99
CA ALA A 248 -0.69 5.58 -3.59
C ALA A 248 0.82 5.76 -3.31
N ALA A 249 1.70 5.28 -4.20
CA ALA A 249 3.13 5.54 -4.08
C ALA A 249 3.43 7.05 -4.14
N TRP A 250 2.78 7.76 -5.07
CA TRP A 250 2.98 9.20 -5.32
C TRP A 250 1.98 10.11 -4.57
N HIS A 251 0.90 9.53 -4.06
CA HIS A 251 -0.12 10.22 -3.27
C HIS A 251 -0.14 9.64 -1.86
N SER A 252 0.72 10.15 -0.98
CA SER A 252 0.80 9.72 0.43
C SER A 252 -0.54 9.73 1.20
N PRO A 253 -1.49 10.66 0.97
CA PRO A 253 -2.83 10.58 1.57
C PRO A 253 -3.61 9.30 1.22
N LEU A 254 -3.36 8.71 0.04
CA LEU A 254 -4.06 7.55 -0.49
C LEU A 254 -3.52 6.22 0.09
N ARG A 255 -2.33 6.22 0.68
CA ARG A 255 -1.66 5.01 1.21
C ARG A 255 -2.53 4.23 2.19
N PRO A 256 -3.08 4.84 3.27
CA PRO A 256 -3.83 4.05 4.26
C PRO A 256 -5.10 3.43 3.68
N TRP A 257 -5.72 4.07 2.68
CA TRP A 257 -6.87 3.52 1.98
C TRP A 257 -6.49 2.30 1.15
N VAL A 258 -5.45 2.41 0.32
CA VAL A 258 -4.97 1.26 -0.47
C VAL A 258 -4.50 0.14 0.46
N GLY A 259 -3.76 0.44 1.52
CA GLY A 259 -3.36 -0.54 2.53
C GLY A 259 -4.56 -1.22 3.19
N GLY A 260 -5.57 -0.45 3.61
CA GLY A 260 -6.80 -0.98 4.20
C GLY A 260 -7.59 -1.88 3.25
N PHE A 261 -7.72 -1.48 1.97
CA PHE A 261 -8.34 -2.34 0.95
C PHE A 261 -7.56 -3.62 0.71
N LEU A 262 -6.22 -3.56 0.69
CA LEU A 262 -5.38 -4.76 0.53
C LEU A 262 -5.50 -5.69 1.73
N VAL A 263 -5.57 -5.16 2.96
CA VAL A 263 -5.84 -5.97 4.17
C VAL A 263 -7.21 -6.63 4.06
N LEU A 264 -8.26 -5.89 3.72
CA LEU A 264 -9.61 -6.44 3.54
C LEU A 264 -9.63 -7.53 2.46
N PHE A 265 -8.95 -7.31 1.33
CA PHE A 265 -8.80 -8.30 0.27
C PHE A 265 -8.16 -9.60 0.78
N HIS A 266 -7.07 -9.51 1.54
CA HIS A 266 -6.42 -10.69 2.13
C HIS A 266 -7.27 -11.39 3.18
N LEU A 267 -8.00 -10.65 4.01
CA LEU A 267 -8.94 -11.23 4.98
C LEU A 267 -10.11 -11.95 4.28
N ILE A 268 -10.66 -11.38 3.21
CA ILE A 268 -11.68 -12.05 2.39
C ILE A 268 -11.10 -13.34 1.82
N ASN A 269 -9.88 -13.33 1.26
CA ASN A 269 -9.25 -14.56 0.78
C ASN A 269 -9.04 -15.60 1.88
N GLN A 270 -8.68 -15.17 3.08
CA GLN A 270 -8.46 -16.08 4.20
C GLN A 270 -9.75 -16.71 4.70
N PHE A 271 -10.81 -15.93 4.90
CA PHE A 271 -12.05 -16.45 5.48
C PHE A 271 -13.00 -17.05 4.44
N ALA A 272 -13.05 -16.49 3.23
CA ALA A 272 -13.95 -16.97 2.17
C ALA A 272 -13.26 -17.93 1.19
N PHE A 273 -11.94 -17.99 1.10
CA PHE A 273 -11.27 -18.92 0.18
C PHE A 273 -10.24 -19.81 0.88
N LEU A 274 -10.14 -19.73 2.21
CA LEU A 274 -9.17 -20.50 3.02
C LEU A 274 -7.71 -20.27 2.62
N ILE A 275 -7.40 -19.10 2.05
CA ILE A 275 -6.03 -18.75 1.63
C ILE A 275 -5.37 -17.87 2.69
N PHE A 276 -4.42 -18.43 3.44
CA PHE A 276 -3.83 -17.77 4.61
C PHE A 276 -2.83 -16.66 4.24
N PHE A 277 -3.13 -15.42 4.65
CA PHE A 277 -2.33 -14.22 4.35
C PHE A 277 -1.95 -13.41 5.61
N VAL A 278 -1.94 -14.03 6.79
CA VAL A 278 -1.73 -13.35 8.08
C VAL A 278 -0.50 -12.43 8.08
N VAL A 279 0.65 -12.92 7.64
CA VAL A 279 1.89 -12.11 7.60
C VAL A 279 1.78 -10.94 6.62
N ALA A 280 1.09 -11.12 5.49
CA ALA A 280 0.85 -10.02 4.55
C ALA A 280 -0.07 -8.95 5.16
N CYS A 281 -1.16 -9.34 5.84
CA CYS A 281 -2.03 -8.43 6.56
C CYS A 281 -1.26 -7.61 7.60
N LEU A 282 -0.47 -8.28 8.46
CA LEU A 282 0.32 -7.60 9.49
C LEU A 282 1.36 -6.66 8.88
N THR A 283 2.03 -7.09 7.82
CA THR A 283 2.99 -6.23 7.08
C THR A 283 2.31 -5.00 6.49
N LEU A 284 1.13 -5.14 5.89
CA LEU A 284 0.36 -4.01 5.36
C LEU A 284 -0.08 -3.06 6.47
N VAL A 285 -0.52 -3.58 7.61
CA VAL A 285 -0.86 -2.76 8.78
C VAL A 285 0.38 -2.00 9.24
N CYS A 286 1.53 -2.66 9.43
CA CYS A 286 2.77 -1.99 9.80
C CYS A 286 3.12 -0.85 8.84
N LEU A 287 3.01 -1.09 7.53
CA LEU A 287 3.49 -0.15 6.50
C LEU A 287 2.50 0.98 6.18
N PHE A 288 1.21 0.70 6.15
CA PHE A 288 0.20 1.64 5.64
C PHE A 288 -0.65 2.28 6.75
N PHE A 289 -0.41 1.94 8.02
CA PHE A 289 -1.12 2.57 9.12
C PHE A 289 -0.85 4.09 9.15
N PRO A 290 -1.88 4.93 9.40
CA PRO A 290 -1.76 6.38 9.38
C PRO A 290 -1.13 6.91 10.69
N TYR A 291 0.16 6.63 10.95
CA TYR A 291 0.84 6.98 12.21
C TYR A 291 0.79 8.47 12.56
N GLY A 292 0.71 9.36 11.58
CA GLY A 292 0.53 10.79 11.79
C GLY A 292 -0.79 11.18 12.44
N LEU A 293 -1.77 10.27 12.58
CA LEU A 293 -2.91 10.42 13.49
C LEU A 293 -2.49 10.33 14.95
N LEU A 294 -1.64 9.36 15.29
CA LEU A 294 -1.13 9.16 16.66
C LEU A 294 -0.16 10.27 17.07
N PHE A 295 0.68 10.74 16.14
CA PHE A 295 1.72 11.74 16.39
C PHE A 295 1.37 13.14 15.87
N ARG A 296 0.09 13.50 15.88
CA ARG A 296 -0.41 14.77 15.32
C ARG A 296 0.25 16.00 15.94
N GLN A 297 0.36 16.05 17.26
CA GLN A 297 0.92 17.21 17.98
C GLN A 297 2.40 17.41 17.65
N TYR A 298 3.18 16.32 17.63
CA TYR A 298 4.59 16.35 17.27
C TYR A 298 4.80 16.89 15.85
N ARG A 299 4.00 16.42 14.89
CA ARG A 299 4.02 16.92 13.52
C ARG A 299 3.65 18.41 13.42
N GLN A 300 2.62 18.84 14.14
CA GLN A 300 2.16 20.24 14.11
C GLN A 300 3.25 21.21 14.61
N LYS A 301 4.08 20.80 15.58
CA LYS A 301 5.22 21.60 16.05
C LYS A 301 6.31 21.81 14.99
N LEU A 302 6.45 20.88 14.05
CA LEU A 302 7.46 20.91 12.99
C LEU A 302 6.94 21.50 11.67
N ALA A 303 5.63 21.71 11.55
CA ALA A 303 4.99 22.19 10.33
C ALA A 303 5.10 23.72 10.21
N VAL A 304 5.27 24.21 8.99
CA VAL A 304 5.24 25.65 8.69
C VAL A 304 3.80 26.14 8.84
N PRO A 305 3.54 27.20 9.65
CA PRO A 305 2.21 27.71 9.87
C PRO A 305 1.62 28.33 8.59
N VAL A 306 0.34 28.07 8.36
CA VAL A 306 -0.38 28.50 7.15
C VAL A 306 -1.73 29.11 7.51
N ARG A 307 -2.07 30.23 6.87
CA ARG A 307 -3.41 30.80 6.89
C ARG A 307 -4.17 30.31 5.68
N VAL A 308 -5.43 29.93 5.88
CA VAL A 308 -6.24 29.29 4.85
C VAL A 308 -7.54 30.07 4.66
N ASN A 309 -7.96 30.23 3.41
CA ASN A 309 -9.27 30.80 3.07
C ASN A 309 -9.95 29.94 2.00
N PHE A 310 -11.24 29.64 2.16
CA PHE A 310 -12.04 28.88 1.20
C PHE A 310 -13.30 29.65 0.83
N GLU A 311 -13.51 29.87 -0.46
CA GLU A 311 -14.67 30.60 -0.99
C GLU A 311 -15.26 29.89 -2.22
N GLY A 312 -16.51 30.21 -2.57
CA GLY A 312 -17.19 29.68 -3.74
C GLY A 312 -17.77 28.26 -3.57
N LYS A 313 -18.36 27.73 -4.65
CA LYS A 313 -18.98 26.39 -4.72
C LYS A 313 -18.74 25.75 -6.09
N GLY A 314 -18.63 24.42 -6.13
CA GLY A 314 -18.50 23.65 -7.38
C GLY A 314 -17.27 24.04 -8.20
N ASN A 315 -17.48 24.38 -9.47
CA ASN A 315 -16.43 24.88 -10.39
C ASN A 315 -16.01 26.34 -10.13
N GLN A 316 -16.59 27.01 -9.13
CA GLN A 316 -16.17 28.35 -8.70
C GLN A 316 -15.45 28.32 -7.35
N ALA A 317 -15.26 27.12 -6.76
CA ALA A 317 -14.54 26.99 -5.50
C ALA A 317 -13.09 27.46 -5.65
N ARG A 318 -12.62 28.21 -4.66
CA ARG A 318 -11.24 28.68 -4.53
C ARG A 318 -10.75 28.40 -3.12
N TYR A 319 -9.51 27.92 -3.03
CA TYR A 319 -8.82 27.68 -1.77
C TYR A 319 -7.47 28.37 -1.81
N ARG A 320 -7.22 29.26 -0.85
CA ARG A 320 -6.02 30.10 -0.78
C ARG A 320 -5.20 29.69 0.43
N LEU A 321 -3.90 29.50 0.24
CA LEU A 321 -2.92 29.25 1.29
C LEU A 321 -1.94 30.42 1.35
N GLN A 322 -1.72 30.97 2.53
CA GLN A 322 -0.72 32.02 2.76
C GLN A 322 0.21 31.59 3.89
N TYR A 323 1.49 31.38 3.56
CA TYR A 323 2.53 31.02 4.52
C TYR A 323 3.13 32.27 5.17
N GLN A 324 3.31 32.23 6.49
CA GLN A 324 3.75 33.41 7.27
C GLN A 324 5.15 33.93 6.88
N GLN A 325 6.02 33.07 6.34
CA GLN A 325 7.42 33.40 6.13
C GLN A 325 7.77 33.93 4.72
N GLN A 326 6.87 33.82 3.73
CA GLN A 326 7.27 34.02 2.32
C GLN A 326 6.37 34.95 1.50
N ASP A 327 5.28 35.51 2.05
CA ASP A 327 4.30 36.32 1.30
C ASP A 327 3.78 35.68 -0.02
N GLN A 328 4.00 34.37 -0.18
CA GLN A 328 3.55 33.61 -1.34
C GLN A 328 2.16 33.05 -1.06
N GLU A 329 1.20 33.47 -1.88
CA GLU A 329 -0.16 32.92 -1.90
C GLU A 329 -0.25 31.78 -2.93
N GLU A 330 -0.66 30.60 -2.48
CA GLU A 330 -1.05 29.51 -3.38
C GLU A 330 -2.58 29.50 -3.54
N VAL A 331 -3.06 29.51 -4.77
CA VAL A 331 -4.50 29.46 -5.07
C VAL A 331 -4.82 28.18 -5.83
N PHE A 332 -5.74 27.39 -5.26
CA PHE A 332 -6.32 26.20 -5.87
C PHE A 332 -7.75 26.48 -6.28
N THR A 333 -8.18 25.93 -7.41
CA THR A 333 -9.53 26.15 -7.97
C THR A 333 -10.26 24.82 -8.21
N ASP A 334 -11.58 24.90 -8.39
CA ASP A 334 -12.46 23.77 -8.70
C ASP A 334 -12.32 22.60 -7.69
N PHE A 335 -12.19 21.38 -8.21
CA PHE A 335 -11.93 20.15 -7.48
C PHE A 335 -10.64 20.20 -6.66
N GLU A 336 -9.61 20.89 -7.15
CA GLU A 336 -8.35 21.00 -6.39
C GLU A 336 -8.53 21.87 -5.14
N ALA A 337 -9.44 22.86 -5.15
CA ALA A 337 -9.78 23.64 -3.97
C ALA A 337 -10.39 22.76 -2.87
N TYR A 338 -11.35 21.90 -3.21
CA TYR A 338 -11.95 20.94 -2.27
C TYR A 338 -10.93 19.91 -1.78
N ARG A 339 -10.10 19.40 -2.69
CA ARG A 339 -9.04 18.44 -2.33
C ARG A 339 -8.05 19.05 -1.36
N GLN A 340 -7.56 20.26 -1.62
CA GLN A 340 -6.61 20.93 -0.75
C GLN A 340 -7.22 21.31 0.60
N ARG A 341 -8.45 21.83 0.61
CA ARG A 341 -9.20 22.05 1.86
C ARG A 341 -9.30 20.78 2.71
N LEU A 342 -9.59 19.64 2.06
CA LEU A 342 -9.69 18.37 2.76
C LEU A 342 -8.31 17.87 3.24
N LEU A 343 -7.24 18.11 2.48
CA LEU A 343 -5.87 17.76 2.91
C LEU A 343 -5.44 18.49 4.19
N ASP A 344 -5.84 19.75 4.32
CA ASP A 344 -5.47 20.57 5.48
C ASP A 344 -6.33 20.26 6.71
N SER A 345 -7.61 19.95 6.51
CA SER A 345 -8.54 19.60 7.59
C SER A 345 -8.48 18.13 8.02
N ASN A 346 -8.48 17.19 7.06
CA ASN A 346 -8.40 15.75 7.27
C ASN A 346 -7.57 15.06 6.17
N TYR A 347 -6.26 15.08 6.39
CA TYR A 347 -5.24 14.56 5.46
C TYR A 347 -5.56 13.20 4.86
N TYR A 348 -5.89 12.22 5.70
CA TYR A 348 -6.08 10.85 5.24
C TYR A 348 -7.39 10.72 4.48
N LEU A 349 -8.48 11.37 4.93
CA LEU A 349 -9.75 11.36 4.21
C LEU A 349 -9.61 11.94 2.79
N ALA A 350 -8.73 12.95 2.61
CA ALA A 350 -8.41 13.49 1.29
C ALA A 350 -7.82 12.47 0.33
N GLY A 351 -7.25 11.36 0.82
CA GLY A 351 -6.76 10.23 0.02
C GLY A 351 -7.79 9.69 -0.97
N LEU A 352 -9.07 9.62 -0.59
CA LEU A 352 -10.14 9.16 -1.48
C LEU A 352 -10.29 10.04 -2.74
N LEU A 353 -9.94 11.33 -2.64
CA LEU A 353 -9.97 12.26 -3.78
C LEU A 353 -8.79 12.08 -4.74
N TYR A 354 -7.82 11.21 -4.40
CA TYR A 354 -6.71 10.81 -5.26
C TYR A 354 -6.94 9.48 -5.99
N LEU A 355 -8.04 8.78 -5.72
CA LEU A 355 -8.41 7.59 -6.48
C LEU A 355 -8.61 7.95 -7.98
N PRO A 356 -8.03 7.16 -8.92
CA PRO A 356 -8.17 7.42 -10.34
C PRO A 356 -9.64 7.50 -10.79
N GLY A 357 -10.00 8.54 -11.53
CA GLY A 357 -11.37 8.75 -12.03
C GLY A 357 -12.27 9.62 -11.14
N VAL A 358 -12.03 9.72 -9.82
CA VAL A 358 -12.88 10.52 -8.90
C VAL A 358 -13.02 11.97 -9.34
N LYS A 359 -11.91 12.61 -9.77
CA LYS A 359 -11.91 13.97 -10.30
C LYS A 359 -12.77 14.10 -11.56
N ALA A 360 -12.71 13.11 -12.46
CA ALA A 360 -13.47 13.13 -13.71
C ALA A 360 -14.97 12.98 -13.44
N VAL A 361 -15.36 12.01 -12.61
CA VAL A 361 -16.75 11.79 -12.20
C VAL A 361 -17.31 13.02 -11.49
N THR A 362 -16.56 13.61 -10.56
CA THR A 362 -17.01 14.82 -9.84
C THR A 362 -17.22 16.00 -10.78
N ARG A 363 -16.30 16.21 -11.72
CA ARG A 363 -16.43 17.29 -12.72
C ARG A 363 -17.61 17.05 -13.67
N LEU A 364 -17.85 15.81 -14.08
CA LEU A 364 -19.02 15.45 -14.89
C LEU A 364 -20.30 15.74 -14.11
N TRP A 365 -20.37 15.30 -12.85
CA TRP A 365 -21.50 15.55 -11.96
C TRP A 365 -21.81 17.05 -11.80
N TRP A 366 -20.78 17.88 -11.57
CA TRP A 366 -20.97 19.34 -11.49
C TRP A 366 -21.45 19.97 -12.80
N LYS A 367 -21.10 19.40 -13.96
CA LYS A 367 -21.63 19.87 -15.25
C LYS A 367 -23.11 19.51 -15.44
N LEU A 368 -23.54 18.38 -14.90
CA LEU A 368 -24.90 17.88 -15.05
C LEU A 368 -25.90 18.52 -14.07
N LEU A 369 -25.43 19.04 -12.93
CA LEU A 369 -26.31 19.69 -11.94
C LEU A 369 -26.61 21.16 -12.29
N PRO A 370 -27.89 21.56 -12.48
CA PRO A 370 -28.28 22.91 -12.91
C PRO A 370 -27.87 24.04 -11.95
N GLY A 371 -27.67 23.74 -10.65
CA GLY A 371 -27.32 24.72 -9.62
C GLY A 371 -25.82 25.03 -9.46
N ALA A 372 -24.95 24.37 -10.23
CA ALA A 372 -23.49 24.63 -10.17
C ALA A 372 -23.05 25.80 -11.07
N LYS A 373 -23.93 26.30 -11.95
CA LYS A 373 -23.73 27.57 -12.64
C LYS A 373 -24.10 28.67 -11.64
N GLY A 374 -23.13 29.12 -10.85
CA GLY A 374 -23.33 30.17 -9.85
C GLY A 374 -24.10 31.34 -10.46
N ASN A 375 -25.07 31.87 -9.69
CA ASN A 375 -25.82 33.08 -10.04
C ASN A 375 -24.85 34.08 -10.64
N LYS A 376 -25.10 34.50 -11.89
CA LYS A 376 -24.40 35.64 -12.47
C LYS A 376 -24.50 36.76 -11.42
N PRO A 377 -23.39 37.45 -11.09
CA PRO A 377 -23.49 38.66 -10.28
C PRO A 377 -24.55 39.55 -10.96
N PRO A 378 -25.43 40.20 -10.18
CA PRO A 378 -26.41 41.12 -10.75
C PRO A 378 -25.65 42.08 -11.67
N ALA A 379 -26.11 42.20 -12.92
CA ALA A 379 -25.57 43.18 -13.84
C ALA A 379 -25.72 44.56 -13.16
N VAL A 380 -24.59 45.24 -12.96
CA VAL A 380 -24.54 46.61 -12.44
C VAL A 380 -25.01 47.55 -13.53
#